data_AF-A0A517DZN7-F1
#
_entry.id   AF-A0A517DZN7-F1
#
_cell.length_a   1.000
_cell.length_b   1.000
_cell.length_c   1.000
_cell.angle_alpha   90.00
_cell.angle_beta   90.00
_cell.angle_gamma   90.00
#
_symmetry.space_group_name_H-M   'P 1'
#
loop_
_entity.id
_entity.type
_entity.pdbx_description
1 polymer ?
#
loop_
_entity_poly.entity_id
_entity_poly.type
_entity_poly.pdbx_seq_one_letter_code
_entity_poly.pdbx_strand_id
1 'polypeptide(L)'
;MEKYQKYGINPFLISIAAGQPVNNVPLRPTVAFLPGKYPKRAYKFMQKINRQFPENIFRLKCAICGKNGDYDLGTLILDITDKNTLNKFQAVGYFRCKYCNAAGDWEVSPRMQTVLAGKMAVETIEPIEKVATGIVFGQALIDSEFAPAWGSDAEKYFLDKLAKNPQDSYLWNRLGNIYYKGKRPELAACAYELALHIDKGQVEAHFSLGQILLDCDEFEFAAEHLRQAMAFAHQYNPLPAYDLREIVVGALIILINIYNQSGKKIDILPRPSELAMAHYTQKQVAATTNFDFEINTNHRATLYPLAEIYLGTRINELPEEERTLSVPRFKAAWPVATKVNKQKPTRKNKKRK
;
A
#
# COMPACT_ATOMS: atom_id res chain seq x y z
N MET A 1 -29.10 22.56 2.23
CA MET A 1 -29.21 21.30 1.47
C MET A 1 -27.82 20.71 1.33
N GLU A 2 -27.45 19.81 2.23
CA GLU A 2 -26.12 19.20 2.25
C GLU A 2 -25.85 18.49 0.92
N LYS A 3 -24.81 18.95 0.20
CA LYS A 3 -24.31 18.31 -1.02
C LYS A 3 -24.14 16.82 -0.75
N TYR A 4 -24.98 16.00 -1.37
CA TYR A 4 -24.98 14.55 -1.23
C TYR A 4 -23.55 14.01 -1.33
N GLN A 5 -23.05 13.45 -0.23
CA GLN A 5 -21.82 12.68 -0.24
C GLN A 5 -22.06 11.44 -1.12
N LYS A 6 -21.49 11.46 -2.33
CA LYS A 6 -21.65 10.42 -3.35
C LYS A 6 -21.21 9.03 -2.86
N TYR A 7 -20.30 8.97 -1.90
CA TYR A 7 -19.68 7.75 -1.39
C TYR A 7 -19.90 7.60 0.12
N GLY A 8 -20.51 6.49 0.53
CA GLY A 8 -20.75 6.20 1.95
C GLY A 8 -19.46 5.88 2.70
N ILE A 9 -19.39 6.23 3.98
CA ILE A 9 -18.32 5.88 4.92
C ILE A 9 -18.96 5.16 6.09
N ASN A 10 -18.38 4.04 6.52
CA ASN A 10 -18.90 3.28 7.64
C ASN A 10 -18.71 4.06 8.97
N PRO A 11 -19.77 4.37 9.74
CA PRO A 11 -19.63 5.02 11.04
C PRO A 11 -18.77 4.22 12.02
N PHE A 12 -18.76 2.89 11.91
CA PHE A 12 -17.97 2.03 12.77
C PHE A 12 -16.46 2.14 12.50
N LEU A 13 -16.06 2.41 11.25
CA LEU A 13 -14.67 2.76 10.93
C LEU A 13 -14.23 4.00 11.72
N ILE A 14 -15.03 5.07 11.71
CA ILE A 14 -14.73 6.31 12.42
C ILE A 14 -14.68 6.09 13.93
N SER A 15 -15.61 5.28 14.45
CA SER A 15 -15.67 4.92 15.86
C SER A 15 -14.37 4.26 16.33
N ILE A 16 -13.90 3.23 15.63
CA ILE A 16 -12.65 2.52 15.97
C ILE A 16 -11.45 3.45 15.76
N ALA A 17 -11.38 4.13 14.61
CA ALA A 17 -10.25 4.98 14.24
C ALA A 17 -10.03 6.17 15.19
N ALA A 18 -11.12 6.75 15.73
CA ALA A 18 -11.06 7.87 16.66
C ALA A 18 -11.19 7.46 18.14
N GLY A 19 -11.36 6.17 18.44
CA GLY A 19 -11.54 5.67 19.81
C GLY A 19 -12.79 6.22 20.50
N GLN A 20 -13.87 6.49 19.76
CA GLN A 20 -15.12 7.04 20.29
C GLN A 20 -16.29 6.07 20.09
N PRO A 21 -17.33 6.10 20.95
CA PRO A 21 -18.54 5.30 20.76
C PRO A 21 -19.21 5.56 19.40
N VAL A 22 -19.68 4.52 18.72
CA VAL A 22 -20.32 4.65 17.39
C VAL A 22 -21.56 5.55 17.41
N ASN A 23 -22.26 5.63 18.53
CA ASN A 23 -23.43 6.51 18.70
C ASN A 23 -23.09 8.00 18.61
N ASN A 24 -21.81 8.36 18.79
CA ASN A 24 -21.34 9.75 18.65
C ASN A 24 -20.96 10.08 17.19
N VAL A 25 -20.97 9.09 16.30
CA VAL A 25 -20.67 9.27 14.88
C VAL A 25 -21.97 9.41 14.09
N PRO A 26 -22.12 10.42 13.20
CA PRO A 26 -23.29 10.52 12.34
C PRO A 26 -23.48 9.26 11.50
N LEU A 27 -24.75 8.91 11.21
CA LEU A 27 -25.09 7.76 10.34
C LEU A 27 -24.47 7.87 8.93
N ARG A 28 -24.17 9.08 8.48
CA ARG A 28 -23.53 9.38 7.19
C ARG A 28 -22.33 10.31 7.40
N PRO A 29 -21.21 9.79 7.92
CA PRO A 29 -20.04 10.61 8.20
C PRO A 29 -19.35 11.01 6.89
N THR A 30 -18.87 12.25 6.86
CA THR A 30 -18.10 12.77 5.74
C THR A 30 -16.61 12.50 5.91
N VAL A 31 -15.84 12.75 4.85
CA VAL A 31 -14.37 12.66 4.87
C VAL A 31 -13.75 13.55 5.97
N ALA A 32 -14.48 14.56 6.46
CA ALA A 32 -14.01 15.39 7.57
C ALA A 32 -13.83 14.62 8.89
N PHE A 33 -14.51 13.47 9.05
CA PHE A 33 -14.42 12.61 10.22
C PHE A 33 -13.26 11.61 10.18
N LEU A 34 -12.62 11.41 9.01
CA LEU A 34 -11.47 10.50 8.90
C LEU A 34 -10.25 11.15 9.58
N PRO A 35 -9.58 10.46 10.53
CA PRO A 35 -8.33 10.93 11.10
C PRO A 35 -7.18 10.77 10.09
N GLY A 36 -6.07 11.45 10.36
CA GLY A 36 -4.88 11.42 9.50
C GLY A 36 -4.72 12.66 8.63
N LYS A 37 -3.53 12.77 8.05
CA LYS A 37 -3.09 13.90 7.23
C LYS A 37 -3.53 13.77 5.77
N TYR A 38 -3.65 12.54 5.26
CA TYR A 38 -3.79 12.25 3.84
C TYR A 38 -5.22 11.95 3.35
N PRO A 39 -6.21 11.50 4.15
CA PRO A 39 -7.55 11.18 3.65
C PRO A 39 -8.22 12.32 2.87
N LYS A 40 -8.15 13.55 3.38
CA LYS A 40 -8.73 14.72 2.71
C LYS A 40 -8.06 15.02 1.37
N ARG A 41 -6.75 14.79 1.27
CA ARG A 41 -5.98 14.97 0.03
C ARG A 41 -6.33 13.89 -0.98
N ALA A 42 -6.28 12.61 -0.56
CA ALA A 42 -6.67 11.47 -1.38
C ALA A 42 -8.10 11.61 -1.91
N TYR A 43 -9.04 12.08 -1.08
CA TYR A 43 -10.42 12.35 -1.51
C TYR A 43 -10.49 13.45 -2.59
N LYS A 44 -9.74 14.54 -2.42
CA LYS A 44 -9.71 15.66 -3.38
C LYS A 44 -9.24 15.19 -4.76
N PHE A 45 -8.28 14.27 -4.83
CA PHE A 45 -7.69 13.77 -6.08
C PHE A 45 -8.21 12.40 -6.50
N MET A 46 -9.24 11.86 -5.84
CA MET A 46 -9.74 10.50 -6.06
C MET A 46 -10.09 10.15 -7.52
N GLN A 47 -10.45 11.14 -8.35
CA GLN A 47 -10.71 10.91 -9.77
C GLN A 47 -9.44 10.73 -10.63
N LYS A 48 -8.30 11.22 -10.15
CA LYS A 48 -6.99 11.04 -10.80
C LYS A 48 -6.30 9.74 -10.41
N ILE A 49 -6.62 9.22 -9.21
CA ILE A 49 -5.98 8.03 -8.67
C ILE A 49 -6.21 6.85 -9.59
N ASN A 50 -5.12 6.21 -10.01
CA ASN A 50 -5.10 5.28 -11.11
C ASN A 50 -6.00 4.09 -10.81
N ARG A 51 -6.92 3.80 -11.72
CA ARG A 51 -7.83 2.66 -11.59
C ARG A 51 -7.15 1.46 -12.21
N GLN A 52 -6.76 0.50 -11.37
CA GLN A 52 -6.24 -0.77 -11.86
C GLN A 52 -7.23 -1.46 -12.81
N PHE A 53 -8.54 -1.26 -12.61
CA PHE A 53 -9.61 -1.82 -13.44
C PHE A 53 -10.70 -0.77 -13.76
N PRO A 54 -11.37 -0.90 -14.92
CA PRO A 54 -12.46 0.01 -15.31
C PRO A 54 -13.61 0.04 -14.29
N GLU A 55 -14.46 1.06 -14.38
CA GLU A 55 -15.73 1.10 -13.64
C GLU A 55 -16.65 -0.02 -14.12
N ASN A 56 -17.27 -0.72 -13.18
CA ASN A 56 -18.20 -1.80 -13.46
C ASN A 56 -19.52 -1.52 -12.74
N ILE A 57 -20.32 -0.64 -13.34
CA ILE A 57 -21.50 -0.06 -12.69
C ILE A 57 -22.72 -0.94 -12.92
N PHE A 58 -23.34 -1.37 -11.83
CA PHE A 58 -24.59 -2.14 -11.85
C PHE A 58 -25.66 -1.52 -10.95
N ARG A 59 -26.91 -1.71 -11.36
CA ARG A 59 -28.08 -1.32 -10.55
C ARG A 59 -28.42 -2.40 -9.55
N LEU A 60 -28.42 -2.04 -8.27
CA LEU A 60 -28.79 -2.89 -7.14
C LEU A 60 -29.90 -2.25 -6.31
N LYS A 61 -30.72 -3.09 -5.67
CA LYS A 61 -31.68 -2.65 -4.64
C LYS A 61 -31.09 -2.93 -3.27
N CYS A 62 -31.08 -1.92 -2.41
CA CYS A 62 -30.70 -2.08 -1.01
C CYS A 62 -31.84 -2.75 -0.25
N ALA A 63 -31.62 -3.93 0.33
CA ALA A 63 -32.67 -4.66 1.06
C ALA A 63 -33.14 -3.91 2.32
N ILE A 64 -32.27 -3.09 2.93
CA ILE A 64 -32.55 -2.36 4.17
C ILE A 64 -33.51 -1.18 3.95
N CYS A 65 -33.33 -0.40 2.88
CA CYS A 65 -34.18 0.78 2.62
C CYS A 65 -35.10 0.65 1.39
N GLY A 66 -35.02 -0.47 0.67
CA GLY A 66 -35.80 -0.74 -0.54
C GLY A 66 -35.44 0.10 -1.78
N LYS A 67 -34.49 1.03 -1.68
CA LYS A 67 -34.15 1.96 -2.77
C LYS A 67 -33.15 1.36 -3.76
N ASN A 68 -33.36 1.68 -5.03
CA ASN A 68 -32.47 1.32 -6.14
C ASN A 68 -31.35 2.35 -6.32
N GLY A 69 -30.14 1.89 -6.62
CA GLY A 69 -29.02 2.75 -6.97
C GLY A 69 -28.01 2.05 -7.87
N ASP A 70 -27.23 2.84 -8.59
CA ASP A 70 -26.14 2.36 -9.45
C ASP A 70 -24.83 2.39 -8.66
N TYR A 71 -24.10 1.27 -8.61
CA TYR A 71 -22.90 1.09 -7.80
C TYR A 71 -21.76 0.51 -8.63
N ASP A 72 -20.53 1.01 -8.43
CA ASP A 72 -19.33 0.39 -9.02
C ASP A 72 -18.99 -0.86 -8.20
N LEU A 73 -19.20 -2.03 -8.80
CA LEU A 73 -18.91 -3.32 -8.20
C LEU A 73 -17.43 -3.70 -8.33
N GLY A 74 -16.64 -2.91 -9.05
CA GLY A 74 -15.26 -3.22 -9.36
C GLY A 74 -15.12 -4.53 -10.14
N THR A 75 -14.02 -5.24 -9.91
CA THR A 75 -13.80 -6.56 -10.50
C THR A 75 -14.77 -7.57 -9.88
N LEU A 76 -15.47 -8.28 -10.75
CA LEU A 76 -16.30 -9.41 -10.38
C LEU A 76 -15.48 -10.68 -10.46
N ILE A 77 -15.61 -11.54 -9.47
CA ILE A 77 -14.92 -12.82 -9.40
C ILE A 77 -15.97 -13.92 -9.40
N LEU A 78 -15.82 -14.86 -10.33
CA LEU A 78 -16.75 -15.95 -10.53
C LEU A 78 -16.05 -17.27 -10.25
N ASP A 79 -16.65 -18.08 -9.38
CA ASP A 79 -16.17 -19.42 -9.09
C ASP A 79 -16.89 -20.42 -10.00
N ILE A 80 -16.22 -20.87 -11.07
CA ILE A 80 -16.78 -21.79 -12.07
C ILE A 80 -16.94 -23.23 -11.51
N THR A 81 -16.37 -23.53 -10.34
CA THR A 81 -16.44 -24.89 -9.79
C THR A 81 -17.85 -25.26 -9.29
N ASP A 82 -18.72 -24.28 -9.06
CA ASP A 82 -20.10 -24.48 -8.63
C ASP A 82 -21.10 -24.35 -9.80
N LYS A 83 -21.97 -25.35 -9.96
CA LYS A 83 -23.03 -25.39 -10.99
C LYS A 83 -24.11 -24.32 -10.79
N ASN A 84 -24.15 -23.64 -9.64
CA ASN A 84 -25.09 -22.56 -9.32
C ASN A 84 -24.45 -21.15 -9.41
N THR A 85 -23.63 -20.95 -10.43
CA THR A 85 -22.60 -19.91 -10.56
C THR A 85 -23.10 -18.47 -10.54
N LEU A 86 -24.33 -18.21 -11.00
CA LEU A 86 -24.87 -16.85 -11.16
C LEU A 86 -25.17 -16.11 -9.85
N ASN A 87 -25.36 -16.85 -8.75
CA ASN A 87 -25.63 -16.27 -7.43
C ASN A 87 -24.42 -16.31 -6.49
N LYS A 88 -23.30 -16.92 -6.92
CA LYS A 88 -22.06 -17.01 -6.15
C LYS A 88 -20.96 -16.28 -6.90
N PHE A 89 -20.96 -14.95 -6.75
CA PHE A 89 -19.89 -14.10 -7.24
C PHE A 89 -19.34 -13.25 -6.11
N GLN A 90 -18.14 -12.74 -6.30
CA GLN A 90 -17.55 -11.72 -5.44
C GLN A 90 -17.43 -10.41 -6.21
N ALA A 91 -17.76 -9.30 -5.56
CA ALA A 91 -17.57 -7.96 -6.07
C ALA A 91 -16.56 -7.24 -5.19
N VAL A 92 -15.37 -6.98 -5.73
CA VAL A 92 -14.23 -6.44 -4.97
C VAL A 92 -14.32 -4.90 -4.84
N GLY A 93 -15.21 -4.24 -5.58
CA GLY A 93 -15.50 -2.82 -5.41
C GLY A 93 -16.09 -2.52 -4.02
N TYR A 94 -15.69 -1.38 -3.45
CA TYR A 94 -16.25 -0.93 -2.18
C TYR A 94 -17.38 0.08 -2.42
N PHE A 95 -18.56 -0.23 -1.89
CA PHE A 95 -19.70 0.68 -1.91
C PHE A 95 -20.63 0.45 -0.72
N ARG A 96 -21.42 1.48 -0.43
CA ARG A 96 -22.49 1.47 0.59
C ARG A 96 -23.72 2.15 0.01
N CYS A 97 -24.89 1.87 0.56
CA CYS A 97 -26.15 2.40 0.06
C CYS A 97 -26.16 3.93 0.00
N LYS A 98 -26.41 4.47 -1.20
CA LYS A 98 -26.46 5.93 -1.43
C LYS A 98 -27.50 6.63 -0.56
N TYR A 99 -28.50 5.92 -0.04
CA TYR A 99 -29.61 6.49 0.73
C TYR A 99 -29.51 6.24 2.24
N CYS A 100 -29.30 5.01 2.69
CA CYS A 100 -29.21 4.68 4.14
C CYS A 100 -27.79 4.41 4.65
N ASN A 101 -26.77 4.39 3.77
CA ASN A 101 -25.37 4.09 4.11
C ASN A 101 -25.14 2.69 4.69
N ALA A 102 -26.12 1.79 4.58
CA ALA A 102 -25.95 0.38 4.93
C ALA A 102 -25.16 -0.39 3.86
N ALA A 103 -24.75 -1.60 4.20
CA ALA A 103 -23.95 -2.49 3.37
C ALA A 103 -24.33 -3.97 3.62
N GLY A 104 -23.90 -4.89 2.74
CA GLY A 104 -24.07 -6.34 2.88
C GLY A 104 -25.33 -6.91 2.22
N ASP A 105 -26.49 -6.28 2.39
CA ASP A 105 -27.76 -6.83 1.89
C ASP A 105 -28.22 -6.19 0.57
N TRP A 106 -27.80 -6.81 -0.54
CA TRP A 106 -28.05 -6.34 -1.90
C TRP A 106 -28.88 -7.34 -2.70
N GLU A 107 -30.00 -6.88 -3.26
CA GLU A 107 -30.75 -7.65 -4.25
C GLU A 107 -30.22 -7.33 -5.65
N VAL A 108 -29.79 -8.38 -6.35
CA VAL A 108 -29.30 -8.32 -7.73
C VAL A 108 -30.48 -8.24 -8.68
N SER A 109 -30.48 -7.27 -9.60
CA SER A 109 -31.56 -7.15 -10.58
C SER A 109 -31.52 -8.27 -11.63
N PRO A 110 -32.67 -8.72 -12.18
CA PRO A 110 -32.69 -9.70 -13.27
C PRO A 110 -31.82 -9.29 -14.47
N ARG A 111 -31.79 -7.98 -14.77
CA ARG A 111 -30.91 -7.42 -15.80
C ARG A 111 -29.43 -7.67 -15.52
N MET A 112 -28.99 -7.52 -14.27
CA MET A 112 -27.62 -7.82 -13.89
C MET A 112 -27.33 -9.32 -14.05
N GLN A 113 -28.24 -10.20 -13.63
CA GLN A 113 -28.09 -11.64 -13.84
C GLN A 113 -27.93 -11.98 -15.34
N THR A 114 -28.74 -11.39 -16.21
CA THR A 114 -28.60 -11.58 -17.66
C THR A 114 -27.25 -11.10 -18.19
N VAL A 115 -26.76 -9.95 -17.72
CA VAL A 115 -25.44 -9.43 -18.11
C VAL A 115 -24.31 -10.34 -17.63
N LEU A 116 -24.38 -10.86 -16.40
CA LEU A 116 -23.40 -11.80 -15.87
C LEU A 116 -23.40 -13.11 -16.67
N ALA A 117 -24.58 -13.68 -16.94
CA ALA A 117 -24.72 -14.88 -17.75
C ALA A 117 -24.12 -14.70 -19.16
N GLY A 118 -24.40 -13.55 -19.79
CA GLY A 118 -23.85 -13.22 -21.10
C GLY A 118 -22.33 -13.09 -21.09
N LYS A 119 -21.76 -12.38 -20.10
CA LYS A 119 -20.30 -12.25 -19.97
C LYS A 119 -19.63 -13.59 -19.69
N MET A 120 -20.24 -14.46 -18.87
CA MET A 120 -19.76 -15.82 -18.64
C MET A 120 -19.74 -16.65 -19.92
N ALA A 121 -20.82 -16.60 -20.71
CA ALA A 121 -20.92 -17.36 -21.95
C ALA A 121 -19.84 -16.96 -22.98
N VAL A 122 -19.50 -15.67 -23.07
CA VAL A 122 -18.44 -15.18 -23.98
C VAL A 122 -17.06 -15.75 -23.60
N GLU A 123 -16.70 -15.74 -22.33
CA GLU A 123 -15.41 -16.29 -21.84
C GLU A 123 -15.29 -17.81 -22.06
N THR A 124 -16.41 -18.55 -22.07
CA THR A 124 -16.38 -20.01 -22.36
C THR A 124 -16.16 -20.33 -23.84
N ILE A 125 -16.40 -19.38 -24.74
CA ILE A 125 -16.33 -19.57 -26.19
C ILE A 125 -14.98 -19.10 -26.73
N GLU A 126 -14.42 -18.01 -26.20
CA GLU A 126 -13.07 -17.55 -26.52
C GLU A 126 -12.31 -17.21 -25.22
N PRO A 127 -11.10 -17.76 -25.00
CA PRO A 127 -10.20 -17.24 -23.98
C PRO A 127 -9.65 -15.90 -24.46
N ILE A 128 -10.36 -14.82 -24.18
CA ILE A 128 -9.99 -13.50 -24.65
C ILE A 128 -8.94 -12.93 -23.70
N GLU A 129 -7.66 -13.20 -23.97
CA GLU A 129 -6.51 -12.65 -23.22
C GLU A 129 -6.46 -11.10 -23.16
N LYS A 130 -7.37 -10.37 -23.81
CA LYS A 130 -7.27 -8.91 -24.02
C LYS A 130 -8.53 -8.07 -23.82
N VAL A 131 -9.66 -8.63 -23.40
CA VAL A 131 -10.83 -7.80 -23.08
C VAL A 131 -10.92 -7.64 -21.56
N ALA A 132 -10.79 -6.41 -21.10
CA ALA A 132 -11.06 -6.01 -19.73
C ALA A 132 -12.57 -6.17 -19.41
N THR A 133 -13.06 -7.41 -19.36
CA THR A 133 -14.47 -7.73 -19.10
C THR A 133 -14.87 -7.41 -17.66
N GLY A 134 -13.89 -7.09 -16.80
CA GLY A 134 -14.09 -6.84 -15.38
C GLY A 134 -14.49 -8.11 -14.62
N ILE A 135 -14.24 -9.29 -15.21
CA ILE A 135 -14.48 -10.60 -14.64
C ILE A 135 -13.16 -11.34 -14.52
N VAL A 136 -12.95 -11.97 -13.37
CA VAL A 136 -11.83 -12.89 -13.11
C VAL A 136 -12.40 -14.19 -12.60
N PHE A 137 -11.82 -15.32 -12.98
CA PHE A 137 -12.25 -16.63 -12.49
C PHE A 137 -11.42 -17.09 -11.30
N GLY A 138 -12.08 -17.70 -10.32
CA GLY A 138 -11.44 -18.22 -9.10
C GLY A 138 -12.11 -17.65 -7.84
N GLN A 139 -11.29 -17.43 -6.81
CA GLN A 139 -11.75 -16.94 -5.52
C GLN A 139 -10.77 -15.89 -4.98
N ALA A 140 -11.28 -14.74 -4.58
CA ALA A 140 -10.55 -13.76 -3.78
C ALA A 140 -10.73 -14.05 -2.30
N LEU A 141 -9.69 -14.64 -1.72
CA LEU A 141 -9.52 -14.74 -0.28
C LEU A 141 -8.89 -13.45 0.24
N ILE A 142 -9.52 -12.82 1.25
CA ILE A 142 -8.93 -11.64 1.93
C ILE A 142 -8.11 -12.03 3.16
N ASP A 143 -8.37 -13.23 3.66
CA ASP A 143 -7.62 -13.98 4.65
C ASP A 143 -7.74 -15.46 4.26
N SER A 144 -6.88 -16.34 4.77
CA SER A 144 -6.79 -17.77 4.36
C SER A 144 -8.11 -18.54 4.39
N GLU A 145 -9.12 -18.01 5.08
CA GLU A 145 -10.40 -18.67 5.35
C GLU A 145 -11.63 -17.87 4.89
N PHE A 146 -11.48 -16.63 4.42
CA PHE A 146 -12.63 -15.75 4.18
C PHE A 146 -12.64 -15.15 2.77
N ALA A 147 -13.71 -15.50 2.05
CA ALA A 147 -14.06 -14.99 0.73
C ALA A 147 -15.30 -14.09 0.85
N PRO A 148 -15.16 -12.76 0.83
CA PRO A 148 -16.30 -11.84 0.90
C PRO A 148 -17.09 -11.86 -0.41
N ALA A 149 -18.43 -11.77 -0.32
CA ALA A 149 -19.26 -11.56 -1.50
C ALA A 149 -19.17 -10.09 -1.96
N TRP A 150 -19.16 -9.15 -1.03
CA TRP A 150 -19.04 -7.71 -1.30
C TRP A 150 -17.80 -7.11 -0.65
N GLY A 151 -17.19 -6.09 -1.28
CA GLY A 151 -16.08 -5.35 -0.67
C GLY A 151 -16.42 -4.74 0.69
N SER A 152 -17.71 -4.47 0.97
CA SER A 152 -18.17 -4.05 2.30
C SER A 152 -18.20 -5.17 3.35
N ASP A 153 -18.31 -6.43 2.94
CA ASP A 153 -18.22 -7.57 3.86
C ASP A 153 -16.78 -7.76 4.33
N ALA A 154 -15.82 -7.49 3.44
CA ALA A 154 -14.41 -7.43 3.77
C ALA A 154 -14.10 -6.33 4.79
N GLU A 155 -14.67 -5.13 4.60
CA GLU A 155 -14.58 -4.06 5.61
C GLU A 155 -15.13 -4.53 6.96
N LYS A 156 -16.34 -5.11 6.98
CA LYS A 156 -16.95 -5.59 8.22
C LYS A 156 -16.05 -6.62 8.92
N TYR A 157 -15.52 -7.58 8.17
CA TYR A 157 -14.62 -8.61 8.70
C TYR A 157 -13.41 -8.02 9.43
N PHE A 158 -12.72 -7.06 8.81
CA PHE A 158 -11.56 -6.42 9.44
C PHE A 158 -11.93 -5.49 10.59
N LEU A 159 -13.02 -4.72 10.48
CA LEU A 159 -13.49 -3.86 11.57
C LEU A 159 -13.90 -4.66 12.80
N ASP A 160 -14.53 -5.83 12.63
CA ASP A 160 -14.90 -6.70 13.75
C ASP A 160 -13.65 -7.28 14.45
N LYS A 161 -12.55 -7.54 13.73
CA LYS A 161 -11.27 -7.92 14.33
C LYS A 161 -10.60 -6.73 15.04
N LEU A 162 -10.57 -5.56 14.40
CA LEU A 162 -9.99 -4.32 14.95
C LEU A 162 -10.74 -3.84 16.19
N ALA A 163 -12.05 -4.07 16.29
CA ALA A 163 -12.81 -3.76 17.50
C ALA A 163 -12.31 -4.54 18.72
N LYS A 164 -11.75 -5.74 18.52
CA LYS A 164 -11.17 -6.58 19.56
C LYS A 164 -9.70 -6.26 19.80
N ASN A 165 -8.97 -5.91 18.74
CA ASN A 165 -7.56 -5.54 18.80
C ASN A 165 -7.27 -4.30 17.93
N PRO A 166 -7.51 -3.08 18.44
CA PRO A 166 -7.36 -1.85 17.65
C PRO A 166 -5.89 -1.46 17.41
N GLN A 167 -4.96 -2.10 18.13
CA GLN A 167 -3.51 -1.85 18.06
C GLN A 167 -2.79 -2.82 17.11
N ASP A 168 -3.51 -3.44 16.18
CA ASP A 168 -2.95 -4.33 15.18
C ASP A 168 -2.69 -3.56 13.87
N SER A 169 -1.42 -3.19 13.65
CA SER A 169 -1.01 -2.46 12.44
C SER A 169 -1.30 -3.24 11.15
N TYR A 170 -1.21 -4.57 11.19
CA TYR A 170 -1.44 -5.43 10.01
C TYR A 170 -2.90 -5.47 9.61
N LEU A 171 -3.82 -5.53 10.58
CA LEU A 171 -5.25 -5.45 10.29
C LEU A 171 -5.63 -4.12 9.67
N TRP A 172 -5.06 -3.01 10.14
CA TRP A 172 -5.23 -1.70 9.52
C TRP A 172 -4.67 -1.65 8.10
N ASN A 173 -3.47 -2.20 7.87
CA ASN A 173 -2.87 -2.28 6.54
C ASN A 173 -3.73 -3.13 5.58
N ARG A 174 -4.22 -4.29 6.03
CA ARG A 174 -5.11 -5.16 5.23
C ARG A 174 -6.43 -4.47 4.90
N LEU A 175 -7.02 -3.76 5.86
CA LEU A 175 -8.21 -2.95 5.61
C LEU A 175 -7.93 -1.83 4.59
N GLY A 176 -6.76 -1.19 4.67
CA GLY A 176 -6.30 -0.23 3.67
C GLY A 176 -6.24 -0.83 2.26
N ASN A 177 -5.71 -2.05 2.13
CA ASN A 177 -5.66 -2.77 0.85
C ASN A 177 -7.06 -3.04 0.26
N ILE A 178 -8.03 -3.38 1.11
CA ILE A 178 -9.43 -3.55 0.68
C ILE A 178 -10.00 -2.23 0.16
N TYR A 179 -9.79 -1.13 0.87
CA TYR A 179 -10.26 0.19 0.42
C TYR A 179 -9.57 0.65 -0.86
N TYR A 180 -8.26 0.43 -0.99
CA TYR A 180 -7.50 0.82 -2.16
C TYR A 180 -8.00 0.07 -3.41
N LYS A 181 -8.11 -1.27 -3.32
CA LYS A 181 -8.72 -2.11 -4.37
C LYS A 181 -10.18 -1.73 -4.66
N GLY A 182 -10.90 -1.34 -3.60
CA GLY A 182 -12.28 -0.85 -3.67
C GLY A 182 -12.45 0.57 -4.20
N LYS A 183 -11.37 1.21 -4.70
CA LYS A 183 -11.34 2.59 -5.23
C LYS A 183 -11.78 3.65 -4.23
N ARG A 184 -11.41 3.46 -2.96
CA ARG A 184 -11.62 4.40 -1.85
C ARG A 184 -10.29 4.83 -1.25
N PRO A 185 -9.47 5.58 -1.99
CA PRO A 185 -8.12 5.96 -1.56
C PRO A 185 -8.12 6.84 -0.31
N GLU A 186 -9.19 7.56 -0.02
CA GLU A 186 -9.33 8.32 1.23
C GLU A 186 -9.49 7.43 2.46
N LEU A 187 -10.21 6.31 2.32
CA LEU A 187 -10.35 5.32 3.38
C LEU A 187 -9.07 4.49 3.51
N ALA A 188 -8.44 4.17 2.37
CA ALA A 188 -7.16 3.48 2.34
C ALA A 188 -6.07 4.30 3.04
N ALA A 189 -5.94 5.59 2.69
CA ALA A 189 -4.99 6.49 3.32
C ALA A 189 -5.20 6.59 4.84
N CYS A 190 -6.47 6.67 5.30
CA CYS A 190 -6.79 6.66 6.72
C CYS A 190 -6.30 5.38 7.40
N ALA A 191 -6.58 4.21 6.82
CA ALA A 191 -6.21 2.93 7.39
C ALA A 191 -4.68 2.72 7.40
N TYR A 192 -3.98 3.09 6.33
CA TYR A 192 -2.52 3.03 6.29
C TYR A 192 -1.87 4.00 7.29
N GLU A 193 -2.40 5.21 7.47
CA GLU A 193 -1.88 6.12 8.50
C GLU A 193 -2.09 5.58 9.92
N LEU A 194 -3.22 4.91 10.19
CA LEU A 194 -3.44 4.23 11.47
C LEU A 194 -2.46 3.07 11.67
N ALA A 195 -2.19 2.28 10.62
CA ALA A 195 -1.17 1.23 10.66
C ALA A 195 0.21 1.81 11.03
N LEU A 196 0.60 2.93 10.41
CA LEU A 196 1.87 3.62 10.66
C LEU A 196 1.94 4.33 12.01
N HIS A 197 0.80 4.73 12.57
CA HIS A 197 0.74 5.30 13.92
C HIS A 197 1.10 4.25 14.97
N ILE A 198 0.65 3.01 14.75
CA ILE A 198 0.90 1.86 15.62
C ILE A 198 2.32 1.32 15.39
N ASP A 199 2.67 1.04 14.14
CA ASP A 199 3.98 0.56 13.73
C ASP A 199 4.57 1.47 12.64
N LYS A 200 5.49 2.33 13.06
CA LYS A 200 6.21 3.25 12.16
C LYS A 200 7.05 2.52 11.11
N GLY A 201 7.41 1.25 11.35
CA GLY A 201 8.21 0.43 10.46
C GLY A 201 7.39 -0.39 9.45
N GLN A 202 6.07 -0.21 9.40
CA GLN A 202 5.20 -0.99 8.53
C GLN A 202 5.41 -0.65 7.04
N VAL A 203 6.24 -1.45 6.38
CA VAL A 203 6.71 -1.29 4.98
C VAL A 203 5.58 -1.21 3.95
N GLU A 204 4.61 -2.13 3.97
CA GLU A 204 3.50 -2.15 3.00
C GLU A 204 2.63 -0.89 3.09
N ALA A 205 2.36 -0.38 4.29
CA ALA A 205 1.56 0.84 4.48
C ALA A 205 2.32 2.06 3.96
N HIS A 206 3.63 2.13 4.20
CA HIS A 206 4.49 3.16 3.60
C HIS A 206 4.48 3.08 2.07
N PHE A 207 4.68 1.90 1.49
CA PHE A 207 4.66 1.73 0.04
C PHE A 207 3.30 2.13 -0.57
N SER A 208 2.20 1.68 0.03
CA SER A 208 0.84 1.96 -0.46
C SER A 208 0.44 3.43 -0.33
N LEU A 209 0.81 4.10 0.77
CA LEU A 209 0.63 5.56 0.88
C LEU A 209 1.49 6.31 -0.13
N GLY A 210 2.72 5.86 -0.38
CA GLY A 210 3.59 6.40 -1.41
C GLY A 210 2.93 6.40 -2.79
N GLN A 211 2.28 5.29 -3.16
CA GLN A 211 1.53 5.16 -4.42
C GLN A 211 0.30 6.08 -4.46
N ILE A 212 -0.52 6.11 -3.40
CA ILE A 212 -1.68 7.01 -3.32
C ILE A 212 -1.26 8.48 -3.48
N LEU A 213 -0.15 8.86 -2.85
CA LEU A 213 0.36 10.24 -2.89
C LEU A 213 0.99 10.59 -4.22
N LEU A 214 1.66 9.63 -4.88
CA LEU A 214 2.15 9.80 -6.25
C LEU A 214 0.99 10.13 -7.18
N ASP A 215 -0.10 9.36 -7.09
CA ASP A 215 -1.31 9.56 -7.88
C ASP A 215 -2.05 10.88 -7.55
N CYS A 216 -1.78 11.46 -6.38
CA CYS A 216 -2.25 12.79 -6.00
C CYS A 216 -1.35 13.93 -6.50
N ASP A 217 -0.28 13.63 -7.24
CA ASP A 217 0.79 14.57 -7.62
C ASP A 217 1.55 15.17 -6.40
N GLU A 218 1.53 14.50 -5.25
CA GLU A 218 2.16 14.94 -3.99
C GLU A 218 3.58 14.34 -3.85
N PHE A 219 4.46 14.70 -4.78
CA PHE A 219 5.76 14.04 -4.98
C PHE A 219 6.67 14.00 -3.75
N GLU A 220 6.75 15.08 -2.96
CA GLU A 220 7.60 15.10 -1.77
C GLU A 220 7.14 14.10 -0.71
N PHE A 221 5.82 14.02 -0.45
CA PHE A 221 5.25 13.09 0.53
C PHE A 221 5.26 11.65 0.01
N ALA A 222 5.02 11.45 -1.29
CA ALA A 222 5.17 10.15 -1.92
C ALA A 222 6.60 9.63 -1.75
N ALA A 223 7.60 10.45 -2.08
CA ALA A 223 8.99 10.07 -1.98
C ALA A 223 9.43 9.80 -0.52
N GLU A 224 8.94 10.58 0.45
CA GLU A 224 9.17 10.31 1.87
C GLU A 224 8.71 8.91 2.28
N HIS A 225 7.46 8.55 1.97
CA HIS A 225 6.94 7.23 2.33
C HIS A 225 7.63 6.08 1.57
N LEU A 226 7.98 6.27 0.30
CA LEU A 226 8.71 5.26 -0.48
C LEU A 226 10.13 5.03 0.09
N ARG A 227 10.83 6.09 0.49
CA ARG A 227 12.15 5.98 1.14
C ARG A 227 12.06 5.31 2.51
N GLN A 228 10.98 5.55 3.27
CA GLN A 228 10.73 4.84 4.53
C GLN A 228 10.44 3.36 4.31
N ALA A 229 9.64 2.99 3.30
CA ALA A 229 9.41 1.59 2.93
C ALA A 229 10.74 0.86 2.63
N MET A 230 11.66 1.53 1.91
CA MET A 230 12.99 1.01 1.64
C MET A 230 13.82 0.87 2.93
N ALA A 231 13.89 1.93 3.75
CA ALA A 231 14.72 1.93 4.96
C ALA A 231 14.27 0.85 5.96
N PHE A 232 12.97 0.65 6.15
CA PHE A 232 12.48 -0.32 7.12
C PHE A 232 12.51 -1.79 6.67
N ALA A 233 12.80 -2.08 5.40
CA ALA A 233 12.74 -3.44 4.86
C ALA A 233 13.59 -4.46 5.62
N HIS A 234 14.81 -4.11 6.04
CA HIS A 234 15.71 -5.01 6.77
C HIS A 234 15.18 -5.50 8.12
N GLN A 235 14.23 -4.79 8.74
CA GLN A 235 13.66 -5.13 10.03
C GLN A 235 12.18 -5.58 9.97
N TYR A 236 11.60 -5.63 8.77
CA TYR A 236 10.18 -5.89 8.57
C TYR A 236 9.85 -7.38 8.40
N ASN A 237 9.75 -8.12 9.50
CA ASN A 237 9.58 -9.58 9.52
C ASN A 237 8.33 -10.19 8.84
N PRO A 238 7.16 -9.53 8.75
CA PRO A 238 5.92 -10.15 8.26
C PRO A 238 5.92 -10.61 6.81
N LEU A 239 6.81 -10.05 5.98
CA LEU A 239 7.02 -10.49 4.61
C LEU A 239 8.39 -11.16 4.47
N PRO A 240 8.50 -12.21 3.65
CA PRO A 240 9.79 -12.82 3.33
C PRO A 240 10.68 -11.83 2.56
N ALA A 241 12.00 -12.03 2.63
CA ALA A 241 12.96 -11.16 1.93
C ALA A 241 12.70 -11.02 0.42
N TYR A 242 12.14 -12.05 -0.23
CA TYR A 242 11.80 -12.00 -1.66
C TYR A 242 10.76 -10.90 -1.94
N ASP A 243 9.64 -10.91 -1.20
CA ASP A 243 8.57 -9.92 -1.36
C ASP A 243 9.05 -8.51 -0.99
N LEU A 244 9.91 -8.42 0.03
CA LEU A 244 10.51 -7.15 0.42
C LEU A 244 11.46 -6.60 -0.65
N ARG A 245 12.25 -7.46 -1.30
CA ARG A 245 13.07 -7.05 -2.44
C ARG A 245 12.20 -6.43 -3.52
N GLU A 246 11.06 -7.04 -3.84
CA GLU A 246 10.15 -6.53 -4.86
C GLU A 246 9.47 -5.20 -4.48
N ILE A 247 9.12 -5.02 -3.20
CA ILE A 247 8.62 -3.74 -2.69
C ILE A 247 9.70 -2.65 -2.80
N VAL A 248 10.93 -2.94 -2.39
CA VAL A 248 12.05 -2.00 -2.47
C VAL A 248 12.35 -1.62 -3.92
N VAL A 249 12.36 -2.59 -4.83
CA VAL A 249 12.50 -2.34 -6.28
C VAL A 249 11.36 -1.48 -6.81
N GLY A 250 10.11 -1.78 -6.42
CA GLY A 250 8.94 -0.97 -6.76
C GLY A 250 9.08 0.47 -6.28
N ALA A 251 9.56 0.66 -5.04
CA ALA A 251 9.78 1.98 -4.46
C ALA A 251 10.87 2.75 -5.22
N LEU A 252 11.99 2.10 -5.55
CA LEU A 252 13.09 2.67 -6.34
C LEU A 252 12.62 3.14 -7.71
N ILE A 253 11.82 2.33 -8.43
CA ILE A 253 11.27 2.72 -9.74
C ILE A 253 10.44 4.00 -9.63
N ILE A 254 9.55 4.06 -8.64
CA ILE A 254 8.71 5.24 -8.42
C ILE A 254 9.57 6.46 -8.04
N LEU A 255 10.56 6.28 -7.16
CA LEU A 255 11.46 7.35 -6.74
C LEU A 255 12.31 7.89 -7.88
N ILE A 256 12.80 7.02 -8.79
CA ILE A 256 13.52 7.45 -10.00
C ILE A 256 12.60 8.31 -10.89
N ASN A 257 11.34 7.91 -11.04
CA ASN A 257 10.35 8.69 -11.78
C ASN A 257 10.11 10.06 -11.14
N ILE A 258 9.92 10.12 -9.81
CA ILE A 258 9.77 11.36 -9.05
C ILE A 258 11.02 12.25 -9.18
N TYR A 259 12.22 11.67 -9.07
CA TYR A 259 13.48 12.39 -9.22
C TYR A 259 13.57 13.06 -10.60
N ASN A 260 13.25 12.33 -11.67
CA ASN A 260 13.25 12.88 -13.02
C ASN A 260 12.18 13.97 -13.21
N GLN A 261 10.95 13.73 -12.76
CA GLN A 261 9.84 14.68 -12.90
C GLN A 261 10.04 15.96 -12.08
N SER A 262 10.69 15.87 -10.92
CA SER A 262 11.01 17.03 -10.08
C SER A 262 12.18 17.89 -10.60
N GLY A 263 12.76 17.54 -11.74
CA GLY A 263 13.98 18.19 -12.24
C GLY A 263 15.18 17.92 -11.32
N LYS A 264 15.26 16.70 -10.79
CA LYS A 264 16.34 16.21 -9.90
C LYS A 264 16.41 16.90 -8.54
N LYS A 265 15.26 17.40 -8.04
CA LYS A 265 15.18 18.11 -6.76
C LYS A 265 14.80 17.20 -5.59
N ILE A 266 14.05 16.13 -5.85
CA ILE A 266 13.60 15.18 -4.84
C ILE A 266 14.47 13.93 -4.92
N ASP A 267 15.35 13.75 -3.94
CA ASP A 267 16.29 12.64 -3.93
C ASP A 267 15.62 11.26 -3.85
N ILE A 268 16.26 10.29 -4.52
CA ILE A 268 15.87 8.88 -4.55
C ILE A 268 16.23 8.22 -3.22
N LEU A 269 17.43 8.48 -2.70
CA LEU A 269 17.96 7.76 -1.55
C LEU A 269 17.44 8.33 -0.22
N PRO A 270 17.19 7.48 0.80
CA PRO A 270 16.80 7.91 2.13
C PRO A 270 17.73 8.98 2.72
N ARG A 271 17.13 10.01 3.31
CA ARG A 271 17.85 11.06 4.04
C ARG A 271 18.44 10.51 5.34
N PRO A 272 19.50 11.12 5.89
CA PRO A 272 20.08 10.67 7.16
C PRO A 272 19.05 10.58 8.32
N SER A 273 18.08 11.50 8.37
CA SER A 273 17.00 11.47 9.35
C SER A 273 16.05 10.27 9.16
N GLU A 274 15.77 9.89 7.92
CA GLU A 274 14.91 8.75 7.58
C GLU A 274 15.63 7.43 7.91
N LEU A 275 16.93 7.32 7.60
CA LEU A 275 17.76 6.18 7.99
C LEU A 275 17.90 6.04 9.51
N ALA A 276 18.01 7.16 10.24
CA ALA A 276 18.06 7.14 11.70
C ALA A 276 16.75 6.63 12.32
N MET A 277 15.59 6.94 11.71
CA MET A 277 14.30 6.38 12.14
C MET A 277 14.24 4.87 11.95
N ALA A 278 14.85 4.35 10.88
CA ALA A 278 15.04 2.92 10.65
C ALA A 278 16.27 2.33 11.35
N HIS A 279 16.79 3.00 12.38
CA HIS A 279 17.87 2.50 13.23
C HIS A 279 19.18 2.13 12.51
N TYR A 280 19.46 2.71 11.33
CA TYR A 280 20.77 2.55 10.69
C TYR A 280 21.88 3.27 11.46
N THR A 281 23.00 2.58 11.65
CA THR A 281 24.22 3.17 12.20
C THR A 281 24.98 3.97 11.13
N GLN A 282 25.75 4.98 11.54
CA GLN A 282 26.60 5.75 10.63
C GLN A 282 27.54 4.88 9.78
N LYS A 283 28.00 3.74 10.34
CA LYS A 283 28.85 2.79 9.62
C LYS A 283 28.10 2.05 8.52
N GLN A 284 26.85 1.66 8.75
CA GLN A 284 26.02 1.03 7.71
C GLN A 284 25.69 2.00 6.58
N VAL A 285 25.41 3.27 6.91
CA VAL A 285 25.19 4.32 5.91
C VAL A 285 26.44 4.53 5.04
N ALA A 286 27.62 4.63 5.66
CA ALA A 286 28.89 4.82 4.95
C ALA A 286 29.33 3.61 4.09
N ALA A 287 28.83 2.41 4.36
CA ALA A 287 29.15 1.23 3.55
C ALA A 287 28.41 1.21 2.21
N THR A 288 27.30 1.94 2.08
CA THR A 288 26.48 1.98 0.85
C THR A 288 27.11 2.80 -0.28
N THR A 289 28.13 3.62 -0.01
CA THR A 289 28.70 4.58 -0.96
C THR A 289 29.71 4.00 -1.96
N ASN A 290 30.03 2.69 -1.86
CA ASN A 290 31.14 2.07 -2.59
C ASN A 290 30.68 1.05 -3.64
N PHE A 291 29.43 1.12 -4.10
CA PHE A 291 28.91 0.19 -5.08
C PHE A 291 28.56 0.90 -6.39
N ASP A 292 29.18 0.45 -7.48
CA ASP A 292 28.84 0.85 -8.84
C ASP A 292 27.85 -0.16 -9.43
N PHE A 293 26.70 0.32 -9.90
CA PHE A 293 25.67 -0.50 -10.53
C PHE A 293 25.17 0.17 -11.81
N GLU A 294 24.94 -0.61 -12.86
CA GLU A 294 24.18 -0.17 -14.03
C GLU A 294 22.68 -0.31 -13.74
N ILE A 295 21.95 0.80 -13.71
CA ILE A 295 20.52 0.82 -13.43
C ILE A 295 19.75 0.99 -14.74
N ASN A 296 18.88 0.02 -15.05
CA ASN A 296 17.90 0.11 -16.12
C ASN A 296 16.48 -0.05 -15.54
N THR A 297 15.71 1.04 -15.53
CA THR A 297 14.35 1.06 -14.97
C THR A 297 13.35 0.16 -15.70
N ASN A 298 13.65 -0.26 -16.94
CA ASN A 298 12.82 -1.21 -17.70
C ASN A 298 13.12 -2.68 -17.34
N HIS A 299 14.24 -2.93 -16.64
CA HIS A 299 14.64 -4.26 -16.21
C HIS A 299 14.82 -4.28 -14.69
N ARG A 300 13.76 -4.71 -13.99
CA ARG A 300 13.69 -4.77 -12.52
C ARG A 300 14.93 -5.42 -11.87
N ALA A 301 15.45 -6.48 -12.49
CA ALA A 301 16.62 -7.21 -12.00
C ALA A 301 17.88 -6.33 -11.82
N THR A 302 18.03 -5.25 -12.59
CA THR A 302 19.16 -4.32 -12.44
C THR A 302 19.12 -3.53 -11.13
N LEU A 303 17.96 -3.45 -10.48
CA LEU A 303 17.77 -2.78 -9.19
C LEU A 303 17.93 -3.73 -8.00
N TYR A 304 18.04 -5.05 -8.22
CA TYR A 304 18.15 -6.03 -7.13
C TYR A 304 19.38 -5.80 -6.24
N PRO A 305 20.58 -5.47 -6.76
CA PRO A 305 21.73 -5.22 -5.89
C PRO A 305 21.49 -4.07 -4.92
N LEU A 306 20.88 -2.98 -5.41
CA LEU A 306 20.53 -1.83 -4.58
C LEU A 306 19.41 -2.18 -3.57
N ALA A 307 18.42 -2.96 -3.99
CA ALA A 307 17.36 -3.40 -3.10
C ALA A 307 17.86 -4.31 -1.96
N GLU A 308 18.78 -5.22 -2.27
CA GLU A 308 19.38 -6.16 -1.33
C GLU A 308 20.23 -5.46 -0.25
N ILE A 309 20.81 -4.29 -0.53
CA ILE A 309 21.45 -3.44 0.49
C ILE A 309 20.44 -3.06 1.60
N TYR A 310 19.20 -2.73 1.22
CA TYR A 310 18.14 -2.36 2.15
C TYR A 310 17.51 -3.55 2.87
N LEU A 311 17.77 -4.79 2.44
CA LEU A 311 17.38 -6.00 3.18
C LEU A 311 18.38 -6.33 4.31
N GLY A 312 19.60 -5.80 4.25
CA GLY A 312 20.63 -6.09 5.25
C GLY A 312 20.93 -7.58 5.37
N THR A 313 20.88 -8.13 6.58
CA THR A 313 21.16 -9.56 6.83
C THR A 313 20.10 -10.50 6.27
N ARG A 314 18.92 -9.96 5.91
CA ARG A 314 17.80 -10.75 5.39
C ARG A 314 17.99 -11.20 3.95
N ILE A 315 19.02 -10.69 3.26
CA ILE A 315 19.49 -11.28 1.99
C ILE A 315 19.73 -12.80 2.11
N ASN A 316 20.07 -13.29 3.31
CA ASN A 316 20.29 -14.71 3.57
C ASN A 316 19.02 -15.56 3.49
N GLU A 317 17.83 -14.97 3.53
CA GLU A 317 16.55 -15.66 3.28
C GLU A 317 16.35 -15.96 1.78
N LEU A 318 17.08 -15.27 0.90
CA LEU A 318 17.03 -15.52 -0.54
C LEU A 318 17.88 -16.75 -0.91
N PRO A 319 17.48 -17.55 -1.92
CA PRO A 319 18.32 -18.59 -2.50
C PRO A 319 19.66 -18.02 -2.96
N GLU A 320 20.77 -18.74 -2.75
CA GLU A 320 22.12 -18.22 -3.04
C GLU A 320 22.29 -17.84 -4.51
N GLU A 321 21.72 -18.63 -5.41
CA GLU A 321 21.67 -18.44 -6.86
C GLU A 321 20.86 -17.21 -7.30
N GLU A 322 19.96 -16.70 -6.45
CA GLU A 322 19.13 -15.53 -6.73
C GLU A 322 19.67 -14.23 -6.12
N ARG A 323 20.73 -14.31 -5.30
CA ARG A 323 21.37 -13.12 -4.69
C ARG A 323 22.18 -12.40 -5.74
N THR A 324 21.97 -11.10 -5.84
CA THR A 324 22.64 -10.25 -6.84
C THR A 324 23.73 -9.38 -6.23
N LEU A 325 23.65 -9.10 -4.92
CA LEU A 325 24.68 -8.42 -4.17
C LEU A 325 25.76 -9.43 -3.76
N SER A 326 26.92 -9.36 -4.40
CA SER A 326 28.11 -10.04 -3.90
C SER A 326 28.57 -9.32 -2.63
N VAL A 327 28.13 -9.76 -1.45
CA VAL A 327 28.68 -9.25 -0.19
C VAL A 327 30.19 -9.53 -0.23
N PRO A 328 31.07 -8.51 -0.21
CA PRO A 328 32.48 -8.78 -0.03
C PRO A 328 32.59 -9.53 1.30
N ARG A 329 33.10 -10.76 1.31
CA ARG A 329 33.54 -11.38 2.56
C ARG A 329 34.50 -10.36 3.17
N PHE A 330 34.07 -9.66 4.23
CA PHE A 330 34.95 -8.81 5.00
C PHE A 330 36.01 -9.74 5.58
N LYS A 331 37.11 -9.98 4.84
CA LYS A 331 38.37 -10.31 5.47
C LYS A 331 38.62 -9.11 6.37
N ALA A 332 38.60 -9.34 7.68
CA ALA A 332 39.06 -8.37 8.64
C ALA A 332 40.48 -7.95 8.21
N ALA A 333 40.58 -6.84 7.51
CA ALA A 333 41.82 -6.26 7.05
C ALA A 333 41.60 -4.76 6.94
N TRP A 334 41.43 -4.13 8.11
CA TRP A 334 41.84 -2.74 8.24
C TRP A 334 43.13 -2.72 9.05
N PRO A 335 44.30 -2.43 8.45
CA PRO A 335 45.41 -1.92 9.23
C PRO A 335 45.03 -0.48 9.59
N VAL A 336 44.58 -0.26 10.83
CA VAL A 336 44.39 1.10 11.35
C VAL A 336 45.79 1.71 11.41
N ALA A 337 46.23 2.32 10.32
CA ALA A 337 47.31 3.29 10.37
C ALA A 337 46.73 4.55 11.02
N THR A 338 46.64 4.53 12.35
CA THR A 338 46.63 5.76 13.15
C THR A 338 48.00 6.42 13.02
N LYS A 339 48.29 6.98 11.84
CA LYS A 339 49.17 8.15 11.78
C LYS A 339 48.35 9.35 12.25
N VAL A 340 48.11 9.38 13.56
CA VAL A 340 47.97 10.65 14.26
C VAL A 340 49.28 11.38 13.98
N ASN A 341 49.22 12.37 13.11
CA ASN A 341 50.34 13.26 12.85
C ASN A 341 50.51 14.12 14.12
N LYS A 342 51.10 13.53 15.18
CA LYS A 342 51.56 14.26 16.35
C LYS A 342 52.76 15.08 15.91
N GLN A 343 52.52 16.25 15.34
CA GLN A 343 53.54 17.30 15.34
C GLN A 343 53.89 17.61 16.81
N LYS A 344 55.12 17.31 17.19
CA LYS A 344 55.80 17.81 18.39
C LYS A 344 57.22 18.22 17.95
N PRO A 345 57.86 19.20 18.57
CA PRO A 345 57.47 20.61 18.70
C PRO A 345 58.62 21.52 18.19
N THR A 346 58.34 22.72 17.67
CA THR A 346 59.41 23.72 17.46
C THR A 346 59.69 24.45 18.78
N ARG A 347 60.80 24.08 19.43
CA ARG A 347 61.45 24.89 20.48
C ARG A 347 61.76 26.28 19.92
N LYS A 348 61.02 27.31 20.34
CA LYS A 348 61.50 28.70 20.25
C LYS A 348 62.20 29.05 21.55
N ASN A 349 63.50 29.30 21.43
CA ASN A 349 64.38 29.81 22.46
C ASN A 349 63.85 31.12 23.05
N LYS A 350 63.81 31.17 24.39
CA LYS A 350 63.89 32.41 25.14
C LYS A 350 65.19 33.13 24.75
N LYS A 351 65.10 34.35 24.23
CA LYS A 351 66.13 35.37 24.44
C LYS A 351 65.50 36.50 25.25
N ARG A 352 66.04 36.66 26.46
CA ARG A 352 65.96 37.86 27.29
C ARG A 352 66.47 39.06 26.48
N LYS A 353 65.75 40.17 26.51
CA LYS A 353 66.27 41.50 26.84
C LYS A 353 65.15 42.29 27.48
#